data_AF-A0A1B6E0K4-F1
#
_entry.id   AF-A0A1B6E0K4-F1
#
_cell.length_a   1.000
_cell.length_b   1.000
_cell.length_c   1.000
_cell.angle_alpha   90.00
_cell.angle_beta   90.00
_cell.angle_gamma   90.00
#
_symmetry.space_group_name_H-M   'P 1'
#
loop_
_entity.id
_entity.type
_entity.pdbx_description
1 polymer ?
#
loop_
_entity_poly.entity_id
_entity_poly.type
_entity_poly.pdbx_seq_one_letter_code
_entity_poly.pdbx_strand_id
1 'polypeptide(L)'
;MYQWSSVAHDVSIMYFRTEIQPKWLDKLVDSRHFPKNYQNPRSFPIKSEVIENSEVRIGAYILGKDVCKQFTNFIAFSSDERPENKNIKLNYGIYYHSEDIWEPKIGDLRVQFYYAGHARTQWTVVGKQVKNEILPFKIKTESVIYLQEGIYSIQSIIASKSGNHIKRFLLRCVMWISICGGIYLISFRFINKPPRLVVFQQVFLLSRMEISILISTLFGTILIGWIRLSIAPLFSSIMFLLAFGILALYAYIE
;
A
#
# COMPACT_ATOMS: atom_id res chain seq x y z
N MET A 1 -17.89 17.30 -11.96
CA MET A 1 -18.11 18.71 -12.35
C MET A 1 -16.93 19.21 -13.15
N TYR A 2 -17.18 20.01 -14.19
CA TYR A 2 -16.15 20.63 -15.02
C TYR A 2 -15.59 21.86 -14.30
N GLN A 3 -14.28 21.88 -14.05
CA GLN A 3 -13.61 22.86 -13.19
C GLN A 3 -12.18 23.12 -13.69
N TRP A 4 -11.64 24.30 -13.37
CA TRP A 4 -10.22 24.58 -13.53
C TRP A 4 -9.38 23.74 -12.57
N SER A 5 -8.29 23.18 -13.08
CA SER A 5 -7.30 22.42 -12.31
C SER A 5 -5.90 22.86 -12.69
N SER A 6 -5.02 22.96 -11.70
CA SER A 6 -3.59 23.13 -11.92
C SER A 6 -2.95 21.76 -12.22
N VAL A 7 -2.17 21.69 -13.29
CA VAL A 7 -1.34 20.53 -13.63
C VAL A 7 0.11 20.98 -13.61
N ALA A 8 0.91 20.34 -12.75
CA ALA A 8 2.35 20.57 -12.69
C ALA A 8 3.04 19.68 -13.73
N HIS A 9 3.92 20.28 -14.52
CA HIS A 9 4.79 19.60 -15.46
C HIS A 9 6.23 19.71 -14.98
N ASP A 10 6.94 18.58 -14.99
CA ASP A 10 8.36 18.51 -14.66
C ASP A 10 9.16 19.05 -15.86
N VAL A 11 9.75 20.22 -15.67
CA VAL A 11 10.58 20.85 -16.71
C VAL A 11 12.06 20.50 -16.48
N SER A 12 12.48 20.33 -15.22
CA SER A 12 13.82 19.83 -14.84
C SER A 12 13.85 19.45 -13.34
N ILE A 13 14.95 18.88 -12.86
CA ILE A 13 15.14 18.44 -11.45
C ILE A 13 14.89 19.57 -10.42
N MET A 14 14.93 20.85 -10.85
CA MET A 14 14.73 22.02 -9.97
C MET A 14 13.54 22.92 -10.35
N TYR A 15 12.81 22.65 -11.43
CA TYR A 15 11.74 23.55 -11.90
C TYR A 15 10.48 22.81 -12.34
N PHE A 16 9.35 23.23 -11.76
CA PHE A 16 8.00 22.80 -12.15
C PHE A 16 7.26 23.96 -12.81
N ARG A 17 6.66 23.73 -13.98
CA ARG A 17 5.73 24.67 -14.60
C ARG A 17 4.31 24.25 -14.26
N THR A 18 3.51 25.17 -13.76
CA THR A 18 2.08 24.91 -13.51
C THR A 18 1.25 25.48 -14.66
N GLU A 19 0.41 24.64 -15.26
CA GLU A 19 -0.55 25.03 -16.27
C GLU A 19 -1.98 24.84 -15.73
N ILE A 20 -2.84 25.84 -15.96
CA ILE A 20 -4.24 25.78 -15.52
C ILE A 20 -5.08 25.36 -16.72
N GLN A 21 -5.76 24.23 -16.61
CA GLN A 21 -6.62 23.70 -17.67
C GLN A 21 -7.96 23.21 -17.10
N PRO A 22 -9.05 23.29 -17.88
CA PRO A 22 -10.36 22.88 -17.41
C PRO A 22 -10.50 21.36 -17.59
N LYS A 23 -10.96 20.67 -16.54
CA LYS A 23 -11.08 19.21 -16.50
C LYS A 23 -12.31 18.79 -15.72
N TRP A 24 -12.85 17.63 -16.08
CA TRP A 24 -13.87 16.97 -15.30
C TRP A 24 -13.28 16.34 -14.04
N LEU A 25 -13.74 16.78 -12.88
CA LEU A 25 -13.28 16.29 -11.58
C LEU A 25 -14.45 15.85 -10.70
N ASP A 26 -14.19 14.86 -9.85
CA ASP A 26 -15.10 14.30 -8.85
C ASP A 26 -15.05 15.05 -7.51
N LYS A 27 -13.99 15.82 -7.27
CA LYS A 27 -13.78 16.65 -6.07
C LYS A 27 -13.76 18.14 -6.41
N LEU A 28 -14.03 18.94 -5.38
CA LEU A 28 -14.01 20.40 -5.49
C LEU A 28 -12.57 20.90 -5.48
N VAL A 29 -12.22 21.73 -6.45
CA VAL A 29 -10.92 22.39 -6.51
C VAL A 29 -11.04 23.82 -6.03
N ASP A 30 -10.29 24.14 -4.99
CA ASP A 30 -10.21 25.49 -4.44
C ASP A 30 -9.46 26.43 -5.39
N SER A 31 -10.18 27.34 -6.04
CA SER A 31 -9.65 28.32 -6.99
C SER A 31 -9.22 29.64 -6.35
N ARG A 32 -9.16 29.76 -5.01
CA ARG A 32 -8.78 31.02 -4.33
C ARG A 32 -7.38 31.53 -4.72
N HIS A 33 -6.47 30.61 -5.02
CA HIS A 33 -5.09 30.93 -5.42
C HIS A 33 -4.92 31.03 -6.94
N PHE A 34 -5.99 30.82 -7.72
CA PHE A 34 -5.93 30.93 -9.16
C PHE A 34 -6.06 32.40 -9.59
N PRO A 35 -5.52 32.77 -10.77
CA PRO A 35 -5.77 34.10 -11.33
C PRO A 35 -7.26 34.37 -11.47
N LYS A 36 -7.66 35.65 -11.43
CA LYS A 36 -9.08 36.07 -11.38
C LYS A 36 -9.98 35.47 -12.47
N ASN A 37 -9.43 35.10 -13.62
CA ASN A 37 -10.18 34.55 -14.75
C ASN A 37 -10.49 33.05 -14.60
N TYR A 38 -9.90 32.38 -13.61
CA TYR A 38 -10.00 30.94 -13.39
C TYR A 38 -10.72 30.64 -12.07
N GLN A 39 -12.00 30.99 -11.98
CA GLN A 39 -12.82 30.75 -10.80
C GLN A 39 -13.65 29.48 -10.94
N ASN A 40 -13.64 28.65 -9.90
CA ASN A 40 -14.47 27.46 -9.79
C ASN A 40 -15.71 27.75 -8.92
N PRO A 41 -16.79 26.96 -9.08
CA PRO A 41 -17.91 26.96 -8.14
C PRO A 41 -17.43 26.63 -6.72
N ARG A 42 -18.16 27.10 -5.70
CA ARG A 42 -17.79 26.87 -4.28
C ARG A 42 -18.33 25.57 -3.69
N SER A 43 -19.20 24.86 -4.42
CA SER A 43 -19.84 23.64 -3.94
C SER A 43 -20.27 22.77 -5.12
N PHE A 44 -20.35 21.47 -4.87
CA PHE A 44 -21.06 20.57 -5.78
C PHE A 44 -22.57 20.67 -5.54
N PRO A 45 -23.39 20.72 -6.59
CA PRO A 45 -24.85 20.67 -6.46
C PRO A 45 -25.36 19.26 -6.11
N ILE A 46 -24.56 18.21 -6.36
CA ILE A 46 -24.90 16.81 -6.09
C ILE A 46 -23.71 16.13 -5.39
N LYS A 47 -23.99 15.31 -4.37
CA LYS A 47 -22.97 14.52 -3.66
C LYS A 47 -22.80 13.15 -4.28
N SER A 48 -21.56 12.69 -4.34
CA SER A 48 -21.27 11.28 -4.63
C SER A 48 -21.60 10.44 -3.40
N GLU A 49 -22.49 9.47 -3.56
CA GLU A 49 -22.95 8.60 -2.48
C GLU A 49 -22.86 7.14 -2.91
N VAL A 50 -22.55 6.26 -1.95
CA VAL A 50 -22.55 4.82 -2.15
C VAL A 50 -23.83 4.28 -1.53
N ILE A 51 -24.66 3.65 -2.35
CA ILE A 51 -25.90 3.03 -1.91
C ILE A 51 -25.64 1.53 -1.77
N GLU A 52 -25.78 1.03 -0.55
CA GLU A 52 -25.65 -0.40 -0.25
C GLU A 52 -27.02 -1.07 -0.32
N ASN A 53 -27.08 -2.26 -0.91
CA ASN A 53 -28.29 -3.07 -0.88
C ASN A 53 -28.57 -3.54 0.56
N SER A 54 -29.84 -3.56 0.98
CA SER A 54 -30.24 -3.97 2.33
C SER A 54 -29.88 -5.43 2.61
N GLU A 55 -29.84 -6.27 1.58
CA GLU A 55 -29.48 -7.67 1.68
C GLU A 55 -28.54 -8.09 0.53
N VAL A 56 -27.28 -8.35 0.85
CA VAL A 56 -26.27 -8.84 -0.10
C VAL A 56 -26.08 -10.33 0.12
N ARG A 57 -26.21 -11.13 -0.93
CA ARG A 57 -26.10 -12.60 -0.85
C ARG A 57 -25.04 -13.15 -1.80
N ILE A 58 -24.35 -14.19 -1.34
CA ILE A 58 -23.54 -15.07 -2.18
C ILE A 58 -24.07 -16.49 -1.99
N GLY A 59 -24.71 -17.01 -3.03
CA GLY A 59 -25.44 -18.28 -2.95
C GLY A 59 -26.55 -18.21 -1.89
N ALA A 60 -26.54 -19.15 -0.94
CA ALA A 60 -27.50 -19.21 0.15
C ALA A 60 -27.15 -18.33 1.37
N TYR A 61 -25.99 -17.67 1.35
CA TYR A 61 -25.46 -16.95 2.51
C TYR A 61 -25.62 -15.43 2.35
N ILE A 62 -25.99 -14.77 3.44
CA ILE A 62 -26.08 -13.32 3.57
C ILE A 62 -24.70 -12.79 4.02
N LEU A 63 -24.27 -11.69 3.44
CA LEU A 63 -23.05 -11.00 3.84
C LEU A 63 -23.37 -9.93 4.87
N GLY A 64 -22.69 -9.97 6.01
CA GLY A 64 -22.76 -8.89 6.99
C GLY A 64 -22.18 -7.59 6.45
N LYS A 65 -22.61 -6.46 7.02
CA LYS A 65 -22.21 -5.10 6.57
C LYS A 65 -20.70 -4.90 6.47
N ASP A 66 -19.93 -5.49 7.38
CA ASP A 66 -18.47 -5.38 7.37
C ASP A 66 -17.81 -6.16 6.21
N VAL A 67 -18.47 -7.20 5.70
CA VAL A 67 -18.05 -7.89 4.47
C VAL A 67 -18.29 -6.97 3.28
N CYS A 68 -19.47 -6.32 3.22
CA CYS A 68 -19.85 -5.46 2.11
C CYS A 68 -18.90 -4.28 1.92
N LYS A 69 -18.32 -3.75 2.99
CA LYS A 69 -17.28 -2.71 2.92
C LYS A 69 -16.01 -3.14 2.19
N GLN A 70 -15.77 -4.44 1.99
CA GLN A 70 -14.62 -4.94 1.24
C GLN A 70 -14.80 -4.86 -0.29
N PHE A 71 -16.00 -4.57 -0.78
CA PHE A 71 -16.22 -4.27 -2.18
C PHE A 71 -15.67 -2.88 -2.52
N THR A 72 -14.39 -2.82 -2.87
CA THR A 72 -13.71 -1.58 -3.25
C THR A 72 -13.52 -1.43 -4.76
N ASN A 73 -13.74 -2.50 -5.52
CA ASN A 73 -13.61 -2.49 -6.98
C ASN A 73 -14.94 -2.10 -7.62
N PHE A 74 -15.07 -0.81 -7.93
CA PHE A 74 -16.27 -0.24 -8.54
C PHE A 74 -16.11 -0.20 -10.06
N ILE A 75 -16.99 -0.91 -10.76
CA ILE A 75 -17.02 -0.97 -12.22
C ILE A 75 -18.03 0.05 -12.72
N ALA A 76 -17.63 0.87 -13.70
CA ALA A 76 -18.51 1.84 -14.31
C ALA A 76 -19.66 1.11 -15.04
N PHE A 77 -20.87 1.58 -14.84
CA PHE A 77 -22.05 1.11 -15.55
C PHE A 77 -22.66 2.23 -16.36
N SER A 78 -22.74 1.98 -17.66
CA SER A 78 -23.42 2.83 -18.62
C SER A 78 -24.90 2.50 -18.58
N SER A 79 -25.73 3.50 -18.26
CA SER A 79 -27.17 3.35 -18.38
C SER A 79 -27.61 3.66 -19.81
N ASP A 80 -28.51 2.86 -20.35
CA ASP A 80 -29.18 3.11 -21.62
C ASP A 80 -30.52 3.84 -21.43
N GLU A 81 -30.90 4.11 -20.19
CA GLU A 81 -32.17 4.76 -19.86
C GLU A 81 -32.07 6.27 -20.08
N ARG A 82 -32.88 6.75 -21.03
CA ARG A 82 -32.96 8.18 -21.34
C ARG A 82 -33.64 8.92 -20.19
N PRO A 83 -33.04 10.01 -19.68
CA PRO A 83 -33.64 10.77 -18.59
C PRO A 83 -34.92 11.46 -19.07
N GLU A 84 -35.95 11.49 -18.22
CA GLU A 84 -37.21 12.19 -18.52
C GLU A 84 -37.00 13.71 -18.64
N ASN A 85 -36.06 14.25 -17.87
CA ASN A 85 -35.73 15.68 -17.87
C ASN A 85 -34.89 16.05 -19.10
N LYS A 86 -35.43 16.92 -19.95
CA LYS A 86 -34.80 17.41 -21.19
C LYS A 86 -33.47 18.17 -20.97
N ASN A 87 -33.24 18.70 -19.77
CA ASN A 87 -32.01 19.41 -19.42
C ASN A 87 -30.84 18.45 -19.12
N ILE A 88 -31.12 17.14 -19.04
CA ILE A 88 -30.13 16.10 -18.84
C ILE A 88 -29.92 15.38 -20.17
N LYS A 89 -28.67 15.34 -20.61
CA LYS A 89 -28.27 14.66 -21.85
C LYS A 89 -27.57 13.36 -21.51
N LEU A 90 -27.87 12.30 -22.25
CA LEU A 90 -27.19 11.01 -22.15
C LEU A 90 -26.21 10.88 -23.31
N ASN A 91 -24.93 10.64 -23.02
CA ASN A 91 -23.92 10.35 -24.03
C ASN A 91 -22.95 9.27 -23.51
N TYR A 92 -22.74 8.21 -24.29
CA TYR A 92 -21.93 7.04 -23.92
C TYR A 92 -22.25 6.44 -22.53
N GLY A 93 -23.54 6.49 -22.13
CA GLY A 93 -23.99 5.99 -20.82
C GLY A 93 -23.67 6.89 -19.63
N ILE A 94 -23.20 8.11 -19.88
CA ILE A 94 -22.93 9.14 -18.87
C ILE A 94 -24.00 10.23 -18.97
N TYR A 95 -24.52 10.67 -17.83
CA TYR A 95 -25.49 11.75 -17.76
C TYR A 95 -24.79 13.09 -17.62
N TYR A 96 -25.20 14.07 -18.43
CA TYR A 96 -24.65 15.42 -18.43
C TYR A 96 -25.74 16.43 -18.14
N HIS A 97 -25.45 17.36 -17.24
CA HIS A 97 -26.22 18.59 -17.08
C HIS A 97 -25.37 19.74 -17.62
N SER A 98 -25.57 20.04 -18.90
CA SER A 98 -24.79 21.01 -19.68
C SER A 98 -25.57 21.45 -20.92
N GLU A 99 -25.39 22.71 -21.33
CA GLU A 99 -25.94 23.28 -22.56
C GLU A 99 -25.33 22.65 -23.82
N ASP A 100 -24.04 22.28 -23.79
CA ASP A 100 -23.34 21.57 -24.86
C ASP A 100 -22.28 20.61 -24.29
N ILE A 101 -22.33 19.35 -24.71
CA ILE A 101 -21.43 18.30 -24.22
C ILE A 101 -20.02 18.48 -24.81
N TRP A 102 -19.92 19.03 -26.03
CA TRP A 102 -18.66 19.20 -26.75
C TRP A 102 -17.92 20.48 -26.32
N GLU A 103 -18.68 21.48 -25.84
CA GLU A 103 -18.16 22.74 -25.30
C GLU A 103 -18.63 22.95 -23.85
N PRO A 104 -18.15 22.13 -22.89
CA PRO A 104 -18.59 22.22 -21.50
C PRO A 104 -18.12 23.52 -20.84
N LYS A 105 -18.99 24.09 -20.02
CA LYS A 105 -18.72 25.29 -19.22
C LYS A 105 -18.36 24.95 -17.79
N ILE A 106 -17.62 25.85 -17.14
CA ILE A 106 -17.23 25.67 -15.74
C ILE A 106 -18.49 25.60 -14.86
N GLY A 107 -18.58 24.54 -14.06
CA GLY A 107 -19.76 24.23 -13.26
C GLY A 107 -20.69 23.17 -13.87
N ASP A 108 -20.49 22.79 -15.13
CA ASP A 108 -21.25 21.72 -15.74
C ASP A 108 -21.04 20.39 -15.01
N LEU A 109 -22.07 19.55 -15.00
CA LEU A 109 -22.07 18.30 -14.27
C LEU A 109 -22.06 17.12 -15.22
N ARG A 110 -21.35 16.08 -14.79
CA ARG A 110 -21.48 14.75 -15.34
C ARG A 110 -21.67 13.78 -14.19
N VAL A 111 -22.54 12.80 -14.39
CA VAL A 111 -22.84 11.74 -13.43
C VAL A 111 -22.58 10.39 -14.11
N GLN A 112 -21.74 9.59 -13.47
CA GLN A 112 -21.41 8.24 -13.86
C GLN A 112 -21.79 7.32 -12.71
N PHE A 113 -22.55 6.27 -13.01
CA PHE A 113 -22.87 5.24 -12.04
C PHE A 113 -21.80 4.16 -12.03
N TYR A 114 -21.58 3.60 -10.85
CA TYR A 114 -20.67 2.49 -10.63
C TYR A 114 -21.37 1.44 -9.75
N TYR A 115 -21.01 0.18 -9.92
CA TYR A 115 -21.46 -0.90 -9.05
C TYR A 115 -20.28 -1.77 -8.62
N ALA A 116 -20.47 -2.49 -7.52
CA ALA A 116 -19.59 -3.56 -7.08
C ALA A 116 -20.43 -4.75 -6.61
N GLY A 117 -19.94 -5.98 -6.81
CA GLY A 117 -20.66 -7.20 -6.41
C GLY A 117 -21.80 -7.60 -7.37
N HIS A 118 -21.50 -7.74 -8.66
CA HIS A 118 -22.48 -8.19 -9.66
C HIS A 118 -22.95 -9.63 -9.43
N ALA A 119 -24.24 -9.90 -9.63
CA ALA A 119 -24.82 -11.22 -9.35
C ALA A 119 -24.22 -12.40 -10.15
N ARG A 120 -23.60 -12.12 -11.31
CA ARG A 120 -22.96 -13.15 -12.15
C ARG A 120 -21.46 -13.31 -11.90
N THR A 121 -20.87 -12.51 -11.01
CA THR A 121 -19.46 -12.68 -10.66
C THR A 121 -19.32 -13.69 -9.53
N GLN A 122 -18.28 -14.51 -9.63
CA GLN A 122 -17.96 -15.49 -8.60
C GLN A 122 -17.12 -14.80 -7.53
N TRP A 123 -17.39 -15.14 -6.27
CA TRP A 123 -16.70 -14.56 -5.13
C TRP A 123 -16.32 -15.67 -4.18
N THR A 124 -15.10 -15.58 -3.65
CA THR A 124 -14.67 -16.40 -2.52
C THR A 124 -14.71 -15.55 -1.26
N VAL A 125 -15.44 -16.03 -0.26
CA VAL A 125 -15.56 -15.38 1.06
C VAL A 125 -15.00 -16.29 2.13
N VAL A 126 -14.17 -15.74 3.01
CA VAL A 126 -13.66 -16.43 4.19
C VAL A 126 -14.04 -15.59 5.42
N GLY A 127 -14.81 -16.18 6.32
CA GLY A 127 -15.30 -15.53 7.54
C GLY A 127 -15.96 -16.52 8.48
N LYS A 128 -16.47 -16.01 9.61
CA LYS A 128 -17.24 -16.80 10.57
C LYS A 128 -18.67 -16.94 10.07
N GLN A 129 -19.12 -18.17 9.85
CA GLN A 129 -20.52 -18.44 9.57
C GLN A 129 -21.32 -18.46 10.88
N VAL A 130 -22.40 -17.68 10.95
CA VAL A 130 -23.40 -17.72 12.01
C VAL A 130 -24.77 -17.87 11.36
N LYS A 131 -25.36 -19.07 11.48
CA LYS A 131 -26.58 -19.46 10.74
C LYS A 131 -26.35 -19.31 9.22
N ASN A 132 -27.08 -18.38 8.58
CA ASN A 132 -26.98 -18.07 7.16
C ASN A 132 -26.18 -16.78 6.88
N GLU A 133 -25.60 -16.14 7.88
CA GLU A 133 -24.83 -14.91 7.72
C GLU A 133 -23.32 -15.18 7.85
N ILE A 134 -22.53 -14.57 6.98
CA ILE A 134 -21.07 -14.56 7.08
C ILE A 134 -20.64 -13.25 7.74
N LEU A 135 -19.94 -13.38 8.86
CA LEU A 135 -19.48 -12.28 9.70
C LEU A 135 -17.95 -12.27 9.83
N PRO A 136 -17.34 -11.12 10.17
CA PRO A 136 -15.93 -11.08 10.51
C PRO A 136 -15.57 -11.99 11.69
N PHE A 137 -14.52 -12.80 11.53
CA PHE A 137 -13.99 -13.62 12.62
C PHE A 137 -13.00 -12.81 13.45
N LYS A 138 -13.35 -12.46 14.69
CA LYS A 138 -12.47 -11.69 15.58
C LYS A 138 -11.48 -12.61 16.30
N ILE A 139 -10.18 -12.39 16.10
CA ILE A 139 -9.08 -13.04 16.83
C ILE A 139 -8.33 -11.97 17.62
N LYS A 140 -8.49 -11.98 18.96
CA LYS A 140 -7.85 -11.08 19.93
C LYS A 140 -8.05 -9.58 19.63
N THR A 141 -7.33 -9.03 18.64
CA THR A 141 -7.36 -7.62 18.21
C THR A 141 -7.62 -7.44 16.71
N GLU A 142 -7.62 -8.51 15.91
CA GLU A 142 -7.79 -8.46 14.46
C GLU A 142 -9.09 -9.14 14.02
N SER A 143 -9.79 -8.53 13.06
CA SER A 143 -10.93 -9.15 12.40
C SER A 143 -10.48 -9.80 11.10
N VAL A 144 -10.53 -11.13 11.04
CA VAL A 144 -10.26 -11.91 9.85
C VAL A 144 -11.53 -12.02 9.03
N ILE A 145 -11.50 -11.39 7.88
CA ILE A 145 -12.52 -11.51 6.86
C ILE A 145 -11.89 -11.22 5.50
N TYR A 146 -12.11 -12.13 4.56
CA TYR A 146 -11.57 -11.99 3.21
C TYR A 146 -12.69 -12.13 2.20
N LEU A 147 -12.75 -11.17 1.30
CA LEU A 147 -13.59 -11.17 0.11
C LEU A 147 -12.66 -11.01 -1.10
N GLN A 148 -12.73 -11.95 -2.04
CA GLN A 148 -11.95 -11.88 -3.27
C GLN A 148 -12.81 -12.30 -4.46
N GLU A 149 -12.74 -11.53 -5.54
CA GLU A 149 -13.43 -11.81 -6.80
C GLU A 149 -12.75 -12.97 -7.51
N GLY A 150 -13.49 -14.04 -7.80
CA GLY A 150 -13.02 -15.30 -8.38
C GLY A 150 -13.17 -16.50 -7.44
N ILE A 151 -12.88 -17.69 -7.98
CA ILE A 151 -12.85 -18.94 -7.20
C ILE A 151 -11.42 -19.21 -6.78
N TYR A 152 -11.17 -19.18 -5.48
CA TYR A 152 -9.85 -19.42 -4.91
C TYR A 152 -9.89 -20.45 -3.81
N SER A 153 -8.81 -21.22 -3.67
CA SER A 153 -8.61 -22.08 -2.51
C SER A 153 -8.25 -21.25 -1.28
N ILE A 154 -8.64 -21.71 -0.10
CA ILE A 154 -8.31 -21.05 1.18
C ILE A 154 -6.79 -20.82 1.29
N GLN A 155 -5.97 -21.78 0.86
CA GLN A 155 -4.51 -21.67 0.88
C GLN A 155 -4.01 -20.51 0.02
N SER A 156 -4.58 -20.31 -1.17
CA SER A 156 -4.19 -19.22 -2.07
C SER A 156 -4.57 -17.84 -1.53
N ILE A 157 -5.73 -17.71 -0.87
CA ILE A 157 -6.17 -16.47 -0.21
C ILE A 157 -5.26 -16.13 0.97
N ILE A 158 -4.95 -17.13 1.81
CA ILE A 158 -4.05 -16.91 2.94
C ILE A 158 -2.65 -16.55 2.45
N ALA A 159 -2.14 -17.21 1.41
CA ALA A 159 -0.84 -16.91 0.83
C ALA A 159 -0.76 -15.51 0.21
N SER A 160 -1.83 -15.05 -0.48
CA SER A 160 -1.88 -13.69 -1.03
C SER A 160 -1.88 -12.62 0.08
N LYS A 161 -2.46 -12.94 1.24
CA LYS A 161 -2.56 -12.04 2.40
C LYS A 161 -1.44 -12.18 3.43
N SER A 162 -0.67 -13.27 3.46
CA SER A 162 0.45 -13.46 4.41
C SER A 162 1.61 -12.47 4.19
N GLY A 163 1.50 -11.65 3.15
CA GLY A 163 2.44 -10.60 2.79
C GLY A 163 3.72 -11.21 2.21
N ASN A 164 4.33 -10.48 1.29
CA ASN A 164 5.48 -10.99 0.55
C ASN A 164 6.68 -11.21 1.48
N HIS A 165 6.84 -12.45 1.95
CA HIS A 165 7.98 -12.88 2.76
C HIS A 165 9.30 -12.57 2.06
N ILE A 166 9.33 -12.69 0.72
CA ILE A 166 10.46 -12.35 -0.13
C ILE A 166 10.80 -10.86 -0.05
N LYS A 167 9.82 -9.95 -0.12
CA LYS A 167 10.08 -8.50 0.01
C LYS A 167 10.66 -8.17 1.38
N ARG A 168 10.11 -8.76 2.45
CA ARG A 168 10.64 -8.57 3.82
C ARG A 168 12.04 -9.15 3.99
N PHE A 169 12.33 -10.27 3.35
CA PHE A 169 13.64 -10.90 3.36
C PHE A 169 14.66 -10.06 2.57
N LEU A 170 14.32 -9.64 1.35
CA LEU A 170 15.18 -8.82 0.50
C LEU A 170 15.53 -7.48 1.16
N LEU A 171 14.57 -6.85 1.83
CA LEU A 171 14.84 -5.64 2.62
C LEU A 171 15.89 -5.90 3.72
N ARG A 172 15.87 -7.07 4.37
CA ARG A 172 16.88 -7.44 5.37
C ARG A 172 18.26 -7.65 4.75
N CYS A 173 18.34 -8.27 3.58
CA CYS A 173 19.60 -8.41 2.84
C CYS A 173 20.19 -7.04 2.46
N VAL A 174 19.36 -6.13 1.95
CA VAL A 174 19.78 -4.77 1.62
C VAL A 174 20.31 -4.04 2.85
N MET A 175 19.59 -4.10 3.98
CA MET A 175 20.05 -3.48 5.24
C MET A 175 21.38 -4.08 5.72
N TRP A 176 21.54 -5.40 5.67
CA TRP A 176 22.80 -6.06 6.05
C TRP A 176 23.97 -5.62 5.16
N ILE A 177 23.77 -5.54 3.84
CA ILE A 177 24.77 -5.03 2.90
C ILE A 177 25.11 -3.57 3.20
N SER A 178 24.13 -2.72 3.52
CA SER A 178 24.36 -1.32 3.90
C SER A 178 25.21 -1.20 5.18
N ILE A 179 24.97 -2.06 6.19
CA ILE A 179 25.76 -2.09 7.42
C ILE A 179 27.20 -2.56 7.13
N CYS A 180 27.36 -3.63 6.34
CA CYS A 180 28.68 -4.08 5.86
C CYS A 180 29.42 -2.94 5.11
N GLY A 181 28.72 -2.21 4.25
CA GLY A 181 29.31 -1.08 3.53
C GLY A 181 29.75 0.04 4.48
N GLY A 182 28.91 0.38 5.46
CA GLY A 182 29.21 1.40 6.46
C GLY A 182 30.44 1.06 7.31
N ILE A 183 30.48 -0.16 7.87
CA ILE A 183 31.61 -0.63 8.69
C ILE A 183 32.89 -0.71 7.85
N TYR A 184 32.79 -1.18 6.60
CA TYR A 184 33.91 -1.19 5.67
C TYR A 184 34.45 0.23 5.46
N LEU A 185 33.61 1.21 5.15
CA LEU A 185 34.07 2.59 4.93
C LEU A 185 34.71 3.19 6.20
N ILE A 186 34.13 2.96 7.37
CA ILE A 186 34.66 3.45 8.65
C ILE A 186 36.03 2.83 8.96
N SER A 187 36.19 1.52 8.72
CA SER A 187 37.41 0.80 9.06
C SER A 187 38.64 1.28 8.28
N PHE A 188 38.48 1.93 7.11
CA PHE A 188 39.56 2.61 6.39
C PHE A 188 40.31 3.63 7.26
N ARG A 189 39.57 4.37 8.09
CA ARG A 189 40.11 5.49 8.87
C ARG A 189 40.99 5.01 10.03
N PHE A 190 40.72 3.80 10.52
CA PHE A 190 41.32 3.24 11.73
C PHE A 190 42.41 2.20 11.44
N ILE A 191 42.25 1.38 10.39
CA ILE A 191 43.18 0.28 10.07
C ILE A 191 44.50 0.79 9.44
N ASN A 192 44.53 2.01 8.88
CA ASN A 192 45.77 2.60 8.37
C ASN A 192 46.66 3.23 9.45
N LYS A 193 46.32 3.06 10.73
CA LYS A 193 47.13 3.50 11.87
C LYS A 193 47.57 2.29 12.68
N PRO A 194 48.87 2.09 12.95
CA PRO A 194 49.32 0.95 13.74
C PRO A 194 48.71 1.03 15.15
N PRO A 195 48.10 -0.07 15.65
CA PRO A 195 47.49 -0.09 16.96
C PRO A 195 48.56 0.05 18.05
N ARG A 196 48.30 0.92 19.04
CA ARG A 196 49.21 1.15 20.19
C ARG A 196 49.15 0.05 21.24
N LEU A 197 48.11 -0.79 21.24
CA LEU A 197 47.92 -1.87 22.20
C LEU A 197 48.11 -3.22 21.49
N VAL A 198 48.89 -4.10 22.12
CA VAL A 198 49.26 -5.43 21.58
C VAL A 198 48.02 -6.30 21.30
N VAL A 199 46.96 -6.16 22.10
CA VAL A 199 45.69 -6.88 21.93
C VAL A 199 45.01 -6.58 20.58
N PHE A 200 45.20 -5.37 20.04
CA PHE A 200 44.62 -5.01 18.75
C PHE A 200 45.47 -5.47 17.56
N GLN A 201 46.70 -5.96 17.76
CA GLN A 201 47.56 -6.40 16.64
C GLN A 201 47.03 -7.69 15.98
N GLN A 202 46.38 -8.58 16.74
CA GLN A 202 45.76 -9.80 16.22
C GLN A 202 44.56 -9.52 15.31
N VAL A 203 43.74 -8.53 15.65
CA VAL A 203 42.59 -8.08 14.85
C VAL A 203 42.99 -7.54 13.48
N PHE A 204 44.25 -7.10 13.30
CA PHE A 204 44.77 -6.58 12.04
C PHE A 204 45.32 -7.66 11.10
N LEU A 205 45.33 -8.93 11.51
CA LEU A 205 45.64 -10.06 10.61
C LEU A 205 44.50 -10.33 9.63
N LEU A 206 43.27 -9.97 10.01
CA LEU A 206 42.11 -10.03 9.13
C LEU A 206 42.15 -8.94 8.05
N SER A 207 41.68 -9.30 6.88
CA SER A 207 41.34 -8.31 5.87
C SER A 207 40.21 -7.40 6.37
N ARG A 208 40.23 -6.16 5.88
CA ARG A 208 39.19 -5.17 6.14
C ARG A 208 37.77 -5.65 5.78
N MET A 209 37.65 -6.54 4.80
CA MET A 209 36.38 -7.12 4.38
C MET A 209 35.86 -8.14 5.39
N GLU A 210 36.73 -9.01 5.92
CA GLU A 210 36.37 -10.02 6.91
C GLU A 210 35.86 -9.39 8.21
N ILE A 211 36.55 -8.34 8.70
CA ILE A 211 36.12 -7.58 9.89
C ILE A 211 34.72 -6.99 9.67
N SER A 212 34.47 -6.43 8.49
CA SER A 212 33.18 -5.79 8.19
C SER A 212 32.03 -6.80 8.16
N ILE A 213 32.25 -7.94 7.52
CA ILE A 213 31.27 -9.03 7.44
C ILE A 213 30.99 -9.59 8.83
N LEU A 214 32.03 -9.82 9.64
CA LEU A 214 31.92 -10.34 11.00
C LEU A 214 31.09 -9.41 11.89
N ILE A 215 31.45 -8.13 11.96
CA ILE A 215 30.74 -7.16 12.82
C ILE A 215 29.29 -6.98 12.35
N SER A 216 29.06 -6.89 11.04
CA SER A 216 27.70 -6.72 10.50
C SER A 216 26.80 -7.94 10.77
N THR A 217 27.34 -9.16 10.62
CA THR A 217 26.60 -10.40 10.91
C THR A 217 26.29 -10.56 12.39
N LEU A 218 27.23 -10.24 13.28
CA LEU A 218 27.00 -10.25 14.73
C LEU A 218 25.94 -9.23 15.15
N PHE A 219 26.07 -7.99 14.68
CA PHE A 219 25.11 -6.94 15.01
C PHE A 219 23.71 -7.26 14.48
N GLY A 220 23.62 -7.76 13.24
CA GLY A 220 22.35 -8.15 12.62
C GLY A 220 21.64 -9.29 13.36
N THR A 221 22.36 -10.35 13.74
CA THR A 221 21.78 -11.50 14.45
C THR A 221 21.32 -11.13 15.86
N ILE A 222 22.11 -10.35 16.60
CA ILE A 222 21.75 -9.85 17.95
C ILE A 222 20.51 -8.95 17.88
N LEU A 223 20.47 -8.02 16.93
CA LEU A 223 19.34 -7.09 16.78
C LEU A 223 18.05 -7.81 16.38
N ILE A 224 18.14 -8.80 15.48
CA ILE A 224 16.99 -9.65 15.11
C ILE A 224 16.51 -10.46 16.32
N GLY A 225 17.42 -11.04 17.10
CA GLY A 225 17.11 -11.73 18.36
C GLY A 225 16.36 -10.81 19.31
N TRP A 226 16.93 -9.65 19.62
CA TRP A 226 16.36 -8.68 20.56
C TRP A 226 14.93 -8.24 20.16
N ILE A 227 14.71 -7.87 18.90
CA ILE A 227 13.38 -7.45 18.40
C ILE A 227 12.35 -8.57 18.54
N ARG A 228 12.76 -9.83 18.35
CA ARG A 228 11.86 -10.98 18.36
C ARG A 228 11.71 -11.66 19.71
N LEU A 229 12.45 -11.24 20.73
CA LEU A 229 12.42 -11.85 22.05
C LEU A 229 11.01 -11.91 22.66
N SER A 230 10.22 -10.84 22.50
CA SER A 230 8.86 -10.76 23.06
C SER A 230 7.79 -11.54 22.27
N ILE A 231 8.05 -11.81 20.98
CA ILE A 231 7.05 -12.41 20.07
C ILE A 231 7.34 -13.89 19.83
N ALA A 232 8.62 -14.27 19.79
CA ALA A 232 9.08 -15.62 19.46
C ALA A 232 10.38 -15.94 20.25
N PRO A 233 10.28 -16.28 21.55
CA PRO A 233 11.44 -16.44 22.43
C PRO A 233 12.38 -17.56 21.98
N LEU A 234 11.85 -18.69 21.50
CA LEU A 234 12.68 -19.79 20.98
C LEU A 234 13.52 -19.36 19.78
N PHE A 235 12.93 -18.63 18.83
CA PHE A 235 13.67 -18.12 17.67
C PHE A 235 14.75 -17.13 18.10
N SER A 236 14.45 -16.27 19.08
CA SER A 236 15.43 -15.33 19.64
C SER A 236 16.61 -16.06 20.30
N SER A 237 16.37 -17.12 21.08
CA SER A 237 17.44 -17.91 21.70
C SER A 237 18.36 -18.54 20.66
N ILE A 238 17.80 -19.06 19.56
CA ILE A 238 18.60 -19.61 18.45
C ILE A 238 19.47 -18.52 17.81
N MET A 239 18.95 -17.31 17.61
CA MET A 239 19.74 -16.20 17.05
C MET A 239 20.90 -15.78 17.96
N PHE A 240 20.71 -15.75 19.28
CA PHE A 240 21.80 -15.46 20.22
C PHE A 240 22.83 -16.58 20.29
N LEU A 241 22.40 -17.85 20.24
CA LEU A 241 23.31 -18.99 20.15
C LEU A 241 24.13 -18.96 18.86
N LEU A 242 23.53 -18.59 17.74
CA LEU A 242 24.24 -18.40 16.48
C LEU A 242 25.27 -17.27 16.57
N ALA A 243 24.92 -16.12 17.17
CA ALA A 243 25.87 -15.03 17.38
C ALA A 243 27.06 -15.45 18.25
N PHE A 244 26.79 -16.18 19.35
CA PHE A 244 27.84 -16.72 20.21
C PHE A 244 28.68 -17.80 19.51
N GLY A 245 28.04 -18.66 18.70
CA GLY A 245 28.73 -19.66 17.89
C GLY A 245 29.65 -19.05 16.84
N ILE A 246 29.25 -17.95 16.19
CA ILE A 246 30.09 -17.19 15.26
C ILE A 246 31.32 -16.64 15.99
N LEU A 247 31.14 -16.05 17.19
CA LEU A 247 32.25 -15.56 18.01
C LEU A 247 33.20 -16.68 18.45
N ALA A 248 32.65 -17.82 18.90
CA ALA A 248 33.44 -18.95 19.38
C ALA A 248 34.22 -19.64 18.25
N LEU A 249 33.60 -19.79 17.06
CA LEU A 249 34.25 -20.34 15.88
C LEU A 249 35.36 -19.42 15.38
N TYR A 250 35.12 -18.10 15.43
CA TYR A 250 36.13 -17.11 15.09
C TYR A 250 37.32 -17.17 16.05
N ALA A 251 37.06 -17.27 17.37
CA ALA A 251 38.09 -17.40 18.39
C ALA A 251 38.85 -18.74 18.39
N TYR A 252 38.36 -19.75 17.67
CA TYR A 252 39.01 -21.06 17.53
C TYR A 252 39.91 -21.15 16.30
N ILE A 253 39.65 -20.33 15.28
CA ILE A 253 40.42 -20.31 14.02
C ILE A 253 41.68 -19.44 14.15
N GLU A 254 41.71 -18.50 15.10
CA GLU A 254 42.89 -17.73 15.51
C GLU A 254 43.68 -18.42 16.63
#